data_AF-A0A7V8QKE0-F1
#
_entry.id   AF-A0A7V8QKE0-F1
#
_cell.length_a   1.000
_cell.length_b   1.000
_cell.length_c   1.000
_cell.angle_alpha   90.00
_cell.angle_beta   90.00
_cell.angle_gamma   90.00
#
_symmetry.space_group_name_H-M   'P 1'
#
loop_
_entity.id
_entity.type
_entity.pdbx_description
1 polymer ?
#
loop_
_entity_poly.entity_id
_entity_poly.type
_entity_poly.pdbx_seq_one_letter_code
_entity_poly.pdbx_strand_id
1 'polypeptide(L)'
;MSRGTLATVDGEALRHNIAVAREMAPAARVVAVVKSNGYGHGLLPVARALWRDADAFAVTCIDEARPLREAGLRHPILLLEGLYEPQEITAVQSLGLDLVIHTAWQLEVLEAVDGPAVNVWLKVDSGMHRLGFAPAEVAGVHERLRACESVGDVRLMTHLARADDRGCEYTDFQIRTMETACAGLPGEQCWANSAGTLGWPRTHADWVRPGIMLYGASPFCDGRERPPLRPAMTLESRLVAISQRQRGDLIGYGGTYACPEDMPVGVVAIGYGDGYPRHAGTGTPVLINGQRAQLVGRVSMDMICVDLRRVPGAAVGDRVVLWGEGLPAEEVADHAGTIAYELFCQVTARVPFQYRDLESHGQG
;
A
#
# COMPACT_ATOMS: atom_id res chain seq x y z
N MET A 1 -24.71 -10.27 17.36
CA MET A 1 -23.37 -10.44 17.96
C MET A 1 -22.36 -10.50 16.83
N SER A 2 -21.33 -9.65 16.80
CA SER A 2 -20.31 -9.71 15.73
C SER A 2 -19.39 -10.91 15.96
N ARG A 3 -18.74 -11.41 14.90
CA ARG A 3 -17.76 -12.53 14.94
C ARG A 3 -16.49 -12.22 15.77
N GLY A 4 -16.37 -11.01 16.33
CA GLY A 4 -15.21 -10.58 17.11
C GLY A 4 -13.99 -10.17 16.28
N THR A 5 -14.00 -10.42 14.96
CA THR A 5 -12.98 -9.95 14.03
C THR A 5 -13.16 -8.46 13.74
N LEU A 6 -12.06 -7.70 13.77
CA LEU A 6 -12.03 -6.25 13.64
C LEU A 6 -10.71 -5.82 12.99
N ALA A 7 -10.77 -4.86 12.06
CA ALA A 7 -9.60 -4.12 11.60
C ALA A 7 -9.60 -2.73 12.24
N THR A 8 -8.61 -2.43 13.07
CA THR A 8 -8.42 -1.08 13.62
C THR A 8 -7.40 -0.32 12.80
N VAL A 9 -7.74 0.88 12.32
CA VAL A 9 -6.83 1.78 11.61
C VAL A 9 -6.49 2.98 12.50
N ASP A 10 -5.20 3.23 12.67
CA ASP A 10 -4.63 4.25 13.54
C ASP A 10 -4.13 5.47 12.74
N GLY A 11 -4.78 6.62 12.95
CA GLY A 11 -4.41 7.88 12.31
C GLY A 11 -3.09 8.48 12.82
N GLU A 12 -2.68 8.22 14.06
CA GLU A 12 -1.38 8.66 14.57
C GLU A 12 -0.25 7.88 13.89
N ALA A 13 -0.41 6.57 13.69
CA ALA A 13 0.56 5.77 12.95
C ALA A 13 0.74 6.28 11.51
N LEU A 14 -0.35 6.61 10.81
CA LEU A 14 -0.31 7.22 9.48
C LEU A 14 0.48 8.55 9.47
N ARG A 15 0.20 9.45 10.43
CA ARG A 15 0.90 10.74 10.58
C ARG A 15 2.38 10.58 10.93
N HIS A 16 2.70 9.63 11.82
CA HIS A 16 4.09 9.27 12.12
C HIS A 16 4.82 8.81 10.85
N ASN A 17 4.21 7.92 10.07
CA ASN A 17 4.86 7.35 8.89
C ASN A 17 5.08 8.36 7.75
N ILE A 18 4.16 9.32 7.54
CA ILE A 18 4.39 10.41 6.58
C ILE A 18 5.47 11.39 7.08
N ALA A 19 5.57 11.61 8.39
CA ALA A 19 6.67 12.38 8.98
C ALA A 19 8.04 11.71 8.73
N VAL A 20 8.11 10.37 8.85
CA VAL A 20 9.31 9.60 8.46
C VAL A 20 9.63 9.79 6.98
N ALA A 21 8.64 9.79 6.08
CA ALA A 21 8.88 10.05 4.66
C ALA A 21 9.49 11.45 4.42
N ARG A 22 9.00 12.48 5.13
CA ARG A 22 9.52 13.85 5.07
C ARG A 22 10.93 13.96 5.66
N GLU A 23 11.22 13.28 6.77
CA GLU A 23 12.55 13.25 7.36
C GLU A 23 13.58 12.61 6.40
N MET A 24 13.19 11.54 5.72
CA MET A 24 14.05 10.84 4.78
C MET A 24 14.30 11.65 3.51
N ALA A 25 13.32 12.43 3.04
CA ALA A 25 13.40 13.23 1.82
C ALA A 25 13.02 14.71 2.07
N PRO A 26 13.81 15.46 2.86
CA PRO A 26 13.42 16.77 3.41
C PRO A 26 13.28 17.88 2.36
N ALA A 27 13.91 17.72 1.19
CA ALA A 27 13.82 18.65 0.09
C ALA A 27 12.66 18.33 -0.89
N ALA A 28 12.10 17.12 -0.82
CA ALA A 28 11.08 16.67 -1.74
C ALA A 28 9.67 16.90 -1.17
N ARG A 29 8.72 17.19 -2.07
CA ARG A 29 7.30 17.16 -1.74
C ARG A 29 6.78 15.73 -1.69
N VAL A 30 5.77 15.47 -0.88
CA VAL A 30 5.23 14.14 -0.60
C VAL A 30 3.88 13.95 -1.28
N VAL A 31 3.83 12.99 -2.21
CA VAL A 31 2.57 12.49 -2.79
C VAL A 31 2.11 11.28 -2.00
N ALA A 32 1.09 11.43 -1.16
CA ALA A 32 0.51 10.33 -0.39
C ALA A 32 -0.28 9.38 -1.31
N VAL A 33 0.23 8.17 -1.51
CA VAL A 33 -0.41 7.19 -2.39
C VAL A 33 -1.52 6.44 -1.63
N VAL A 34 -2.78 6.73 -1.99
CA VAL A 34 -4.00 6.26 -1.31
C VAL A 34 -4.91 5.39 -2.19
N LYS A 35 -4.39 4.90 -3.32
CA LYS A 35 -5.09 3.94 -4.20
C LYS A 35 -5.52 2.66 -3.48
N SER A 36 -6.40 1.91 -4.12
CA SER A 36 -6.96 0.64 -3.63
C SER A 36 -7.59 0.80 -2.24
N ASN A 37 -8.46 1.81 -2.10
CA ASN A 37 -9.10 2.16 -0.84
C ASN A 37 -8.09 2.43 0.31
N GLY A 38 -7.04 3.23 0.05
CA GLY A 38 -5.96 3.45 1.02
C GLY A 38 -5.23 2.17 1.37
N TYR A 39 -4.87 1.34 0.38
CA TYR A 39 -4.27 0.02 0.59
C TYR A 39 -5.11 -0.85 1.55
N GLY A 40 -6.44 -0.82 1.39
CA GLY A 40 -7.38 -1.52 2.28
C GLY A 40 -7.64 -0.84 3.64
N HIS A 41 -6.99 0.28 3.96
CA HIS A 41 -7.17 1.00 5.23
C HIS A 41 -8.30 2.04 5.19
N GLY A 42 -9.02 2.19 4.08
CA GLY A 42 -10.09 3.18 3.91
C GLY A 42 -9.59 4.48 3.28
N LEU A 43 -10.04 4.77 2.07
CA LEU A 43 -9.63 5.93 1.26
C LEU A 43 -9.81 7.27 2.01
N LEU A 44 -11.05 7.59 2.39
CA LEU A 44 -11.36 8.86 3.06
C LEU A 44 -10.75 8.94 4.47
N PRO A 45 -10.83 7.89 5.31
CA PRO A 45 -10.09 7.82 6.57
C PRO A 45 -8.61 8.17 6.45
N VAL A 46 -7.89 7.49 5.57
CA VAL A 46 -6.45 7.70 5.37
C VAL A 46 -6.17 9.10 4.84
N ALA A 47 -6.94 9.57 3.85
CA ALA A 47 -6.76 10.91 3.31
C ALA A 47 -6.99 11.99 4.38
N ARG A 48 -7.96 11.82 5.28
CA ARG A 48 -8.19 12.71 6.43
C ARG A 48 -7.13 12.60 7.53
N ALA A 49 -6.45 11.46 7.67
CA ALA A 49 -5.32 11.39 8.59
C ALA A 49 -4.10 12.16 8.05
N LEU A 50 -3.93 12.20 6.72
CA LEU A 50 -2.73 12.67 6.05
C LEU A 50 -2.84 14.07 5.42
N TRP A 51 -4.02 14.67 5.32
CA TRP A 51 -4.23 15.88 4.51
C TRP A 51 -3.36 17.07 4.90
N ARG A 52 -2.99 17.25 6.18
CA ARG A 52 -2.11 18.35 6.59
C ARG A 52 -0.67 18.12 6.17
N ASP A 53 -0.26 16.86 6.13
CA ASP A 53 1.12 16.44 5.97
C ASP A 53 1.43 15.98 4.54
N ALA A 54 0.45 15.86 3.66
CA ALA A 54 0.61 15.50 2.26
C ALA A 54 0.62 16.75 1.36
N ASP A 55 1.55 16.83 0.42
CA ASP A 55 1.59 17.91 -0.57
C ASP A 55 0.67 17.62 -1.76
N ALA A 56 0.42 16.34 -2.04
CA ALA A 56 -0.53 15.84 -3.03
C ALA A 56 -1.01 14.44 -2.66
N PHE A 57 -2.08 13.96 -3.30
CA PHE A 57 -2.53 12.57 -3.21
C PHE A 57 -2.38 11.87 -4.56
N ALA A 58 -2.25 10.55 -4.54
CA ALA A 58 -2.23 9.73 -5.75
C ALA A 58 -3.17 8.52 -5.64
N VAL A 59 -3.95 8.33 -6.70
CA VAL A 59 -4.93 7.24 -6.88
C VAL A 59 -4.76 6.63 -8.27
N THR A 60 -5.46 5.54 -8.59
CA THR A 60 -5.34 4.90 -9.93
C THR A 60 -6.39 5.36 -10.92
N CYS A 61 -7.58 5.72 -10.46
CA CYS A 61 -8.70 6.07 -11.34
C CYS A 61 -9.56 7.22 -10.79
N ILE A 62 -10.46 7.72 -11.65
CA ILE A 62 -11.37 8.81 -11.30
C ILE A 62 -12.34 8.42 -10.17
N ASP A 63 -12.75 7.15 -10.11
CA ASP A 63 -13.65 6.65 -9.05
C ASP A 63 -13.02 6.71 -7.66
N GLU A 64 -11.70 6.70 -7.57
CA GLU A 64 -10.98 6.94 -6.31
C GLU A 64 -10.73 8.44 -6.07
N ALA A 65 -10.56 9.24 -7.13
CA ALA A 65 -10.36 10.68 -7.01
C ALA A 65 -11.62 11.44 -6.60
N ARG A 66 -12.78 11.04 -7.14
CA ARG A 66 -14.06 11.73 -6.95
C ARG A 66 -14.48 11.80 -5.47
N PRO A 67 -14.46 10.71 -4.67
CA PRO A 67 -14.78 10.79 -3.25
C PRO A 67 -13.88 11.75 -2.48
N LEU A 68 -12.59 11.86 -2.85
CA LEU A 68 -11.67 12.81 -2.21
C LEU A 68 -12.10 14.26 -2.48
N ARG A 69 -12.48 14.58 -3.72
CA ARG A 69 -12.99 15.90 -4.11
C ARG A 69 -14.33 16.24 -3.43
N GLU A 70 -15.25 15.29 -3.39
CA GLU A 70 -16.55 15.40 -2.71
C GLU A 70 -16.38 15.59 -1.20
N ALA A 71 -15.37 14.96 -0.60
CA ALA A 71 -15.00 15.16 0.80
C ALA A 71 -14.30 16.51 1.08
N GLY A 72 -14.14 17.36 0.06
CA GLY A 72 -13.61 18.71 0.21
C GLY A 72 -12.09 18.83 0.05
N LEU A 73 -11.36 17.74 -0.27
CA LEU A 73 -9.91 17.84 -0.44
C LEU A 73 -9.58 18.66 -1.69
N ARG A 74 -8.73 19.68 -1.50
CA ARG A 74 -8.29 20.61 -2.56
C ARG A 74 -6.83 20.43 -2.99
N HIS A 75 -6.07 19.56 -2.33
CA HIS A 75 -4.73 19.15 -2.74
C HIS A 75 -4.72 18.66 -4.21
N PRO A 76 -3.59 18.76 -4.92
CA PRO A 76 -3.41 18.04 -6.17
C PRO A 76 -3.70 16.54 -5.98
N ILE A 77 -4.43 15.95 -6.93
CA ILE A 77 -4.72 14.51 -6.95
C ILE A 77 -4.23 13.97 -8.28
N LEU A 78 -3.22 13.11 -8.24
CA LEU A 78 -2.59 12.49 -9.40
C LEU A 78 -3.25 11.15 -9.74
N LEU A 79 -3.67 10.99 -11.00
CA LEU A 79 -4.07 9.70 -11.57
C LEU A 79 -2.84 8.94 -12.08
N LEU A 80 -2.41 7.93 -11.33
CA LEU A 80 -1.14 7.19 -11.57
C LEU A 80 -1.11 6.37 -12.87
N GLU A 81 -2.27 6.03 -13.40
CA GLU A 81 -2.45 5.20 -14.59
C GLU A 81 -2.98 5.99 -15.80
N GLY A 82 -3.09 7.31 -15.65
CA GLY A 82 -3.60 8.18 -16.70
C GLY A 82 -5.09 7.99 -16.93
N LEU A 83 -5.49 8.12 -18.19
CA LEU A 83 -6.85 7.85 -18.66
C LEU A 83 -6.97 6.37 -19.04
N TYR A 84 -8.15 5.78 -18.84
CA TYR A 84 -8.53 4.50 -19.44
C TYR A 84 -9.29 4.67 -20.75
N GLU A 85 -10.03 5.77 -20.90
CA GLU A 85 -10.80 6.10 -22.10
C GLU A 85 -10.66 7.60 -22.44
N PRO A 86 -10.68 8.00 -23.73
CA PRO A 86 -10.56 9.40 -24.12
C PRO A 86 -11.56 10.34 -23.43
N GLN A 87 -12.79 9.88 -23.20
CA GLN A 87 -13.88 10.68 -22.64
C GLN A 87 -13.66 11.06 -21.18
N GLU A 88 -12.76 10.37 -20.47
CA GLU A 88 -12.42 10.67 -19.08
C GLU A 88 -11.75 12.04 -18.90
N ILE A 89 -11.17 12.62 -19.96
CA ILE A 89 -10.47 13.90 -19.90
C ILE A 89 -11.37 15.04 -19.39
N THR A 90 -12.65 15.05 -19.77
CA THR A 90 -13.62 16.04 -19.31
C THR A 90 -13.82 15.94 -17.79
N ALA A 91 -13.85 14.72 -17.26
CA ALA A 91 -13.96 14.50 -15.82
C ALA A 91 -12.67 14.93 -15.10
N VAL A 92 -11.49 14.61 -15.66
CA VAL A 92 -10.18 15.07 -15.16
C VAL A 92 -10.11 16.60 -15.04
N GLN A 93 -10.49 17.31 -16.10
CA GLN A 93 -10.54 18.78 -16.12
C GLN A 93 -11.55 19.32 -15.09
N SER A 94 -12.77 18.78 -15.04
CA SER A 94 -13.81 19.25 -14.12
C SER A 94 -13.45 19.06 -12.64
N LEU A 95 -12.72 17.99 -12.33
CA LEU A 95 -12.28 17.65 -10.98
C LEU A 95 -10.93 18.29 -10.63
N GLY A 96 -10.25 18.96 -11.58
CA GLY A 96 -8.92 19.53 -11.39
C GLY A 96 -7.91 18.49 -10.92
N LEU A 97 -7.79 17.38 -11.65
CA LEU A 97 -6.86 16.29 -11.36
C LEU A 97 -5.56 16.47 -12.16
N ASP A 98 -4.45 15.99 -11.59
CA ASP A 98 -3.19 15.80 -12.30
C ASP A 98 -3.20 14.44 -13.01
N LEU A 99 -2.53 14.34 -14.16
CA LEU A 99 -2.62 13.18 -15.03
C LEU A 99 -1.24 12.59 -15.37
N VAL A 100 -1.04 11.30 -15.16
CA VAL A 100 0.10 10.59 -15.74
C VAL A 100 -0.16 10.34 -17.23
N ILE A 101 0.81 10.69 -18.08
CA ILE A 101 0.79 10.36 -19.51
C ILE A 101 1.91 9.37 -19.80
N HIS A 102 1.54 8.19 -20.29
CA HIS A 102 2.46 7.06 -20.41
C HIS A 102 2.41 6.32 -21.76
N THR A 103 1.56 6.79 -22.68
CA THR A 103 1.35 6.20 -24.01
C THR A 103 0.83 7.24 -25.00
N ALA A 104 1.06 7.02 -26.29
CA ALA A 104 0.79 7.98 -27.36
C ALA A 104 -0.69 8.39 -27.46
N TRP A 105 -1.63 7.46 -27.28
CA TRP A 105 -3.05 7.79 -27.40
C TRP A 105 -3.51 8.78 -26.31
N GLN A 106 -2.93 8.73 -25.10
CA GLN A 106 -3.27 9.68 -24.04
C GLN A 106 -2.74 11.08 -24.35
N LEU A 107 -1.57 11.17 -24.99
CA LEU A 107 -1.03 12.42 -25.51
C LEU A 107 -1.94 13.00 -26.61
N GLU A 108 -2.38 12.16 -27.55
CA GLU A 108 -3.30 12.57 -28.63
C GLU A 108 -4.63 13.12 -28.09
N VAL A 109 -5.13 12.56 -26.98
CA VAL A 109 -6.31 13.11 -26.28
C VAL A 109 -6.03 14.52 -25.77
N LEU A 110 -4.87 14.78 -25.17
CA LEU A 110 -4.49 16.12 -24.71
C LEU A 110 -4.30 17.10 -25.88
N GLU A 111 -3.72 16.66 -26.98
CA GLU A 111 -3.54 17.49 -28.18
C GLU A 111 -4.88 17.92 -28.82
N ALA A 112 -5.93 17.09 -28.66
CA ALA A 112 -7.23 17.32 -29.28
C ALA A 112 -8.28 17.96 -28.35
N VAL A 113 -8.03 18.02 -27.05
CA VAL A 113 -9.03 18.48 -26.06
C VAL A 113 -8.95 19.99 -25.86
N ASP A 114 -10.10 20.64 -25.78
CA ASP A 114 -10.25 22.02 -25.33
C ASP A 114 -10.55 22.07 -23.82
N GLY A 115 -10.36 23.24 -23.19
CA GLY A 115 -10.80 23.49 -21.82
C GLY A 115 -9.66 23.79 -20.84
N PRO A 116 -9.89 23.65 -19.53
CA PRO A 116 -8.88 23.97 -18.52
C PRO A 116 -7.62 23.13 -18.69
N ALA A 117 -6.47 23.77 -18.50
CA ALA A 117 -5.18 23.09 -18.56
C ALA A 117 -5.05 22.05 -17.44
N VAL A 118 -4.46 20.90 -17.76
CA VAL A 118 -4.20 19.79 -16.84
C VAL A 118 -2.70 19.66 -16.62
N ASN A 119 -2.27 19.55 -15.36
CA ASN A 119 -0.87 19.24 -15.07
C ASN A 119 -0.57 17.78 -15.43
N VAL A 120 0.54 17.56 -16.12
CA VAL A 120 0.91 16.25 -16.67
C VAL A 120 2.19 15.74 -16.05
N TRP A 121 2.20 14.45 -15.74
CA TRP A 121 3.36 13.70 -15.29
C TRP A 121 3.76 12.73 -16.41
N LEU A 122 4.72 13.14 -17.24
CA LEU A 122 5.26 12.32 -18.32
C LEU A 122 6.02 11.13 -17.73
N LYS A 123 5.51 9.93 -17.97
CA LYS A 123 6.09 8.70 -17.42
C LYS A 123 7.09 8.09 -18.39
N VAL A 124 8.30 7.90 -17.90
CA VAL A 124 9.40 7.22 -18.57
C VAL A 124 9.45 5.78 -18.10
N ASP A 125 9.49 4.83 -19.05
CA ASP A 125 9.87 3.46 -18.75
C ASP A 125 11.39 3.38 -18.61
N SER A 126 11.86 3.42 -17.36
CA SER A 126 13.28 3.32 -17.03
C SER A 126 13.78 1.87 -16.91
N GLY A 127 12.91 0.87 -17.15
CA GLY A 127 13.25 -0.56 -17.05
C GLY A 127 12.15 -1.42 -16.40
N MET A 128 11.09 -0.82 -15.83
CA MET A 128 10.02 -1.64 -15.24
C MET A 128 9.20 -2.37 -16.32
N HIS A 129 9.16 -1.84 -17.55
CA HIS A 129 8.46 -2.43 -18.70
C HIS A 129 6.97 -2.68 -18.43
N ARG A 130 6.35 -1.79 -17.64
CA ARG A 130 4.91 -1.83 -17.33
C ARG A 130 4.12 -0.74 -18.02
N LEU A 131 4.52 0.53 -17.83
CA LEU A 131 3.91 1.72 -18.44
C LEU A 131 4.97 2.81 -18.55
N GLY A 132 4.90 3.62 -19.62
CA GLY A 132 5.78 4.76 -19.87
C GLY A 132 6.37 4.71 -21.27
N PHE A 133 6.82 5.87 -21.74
CA PHE A 133 7.53 5.98 -23.02
C PHE A 133 8.96 5.48 -22.90
N ALA A 134 9.50 4.97 -24.01
CA ALA A 134 10.90 4.59 -24.03
C ALA A 134 11.80 5.82 -23.84
N PRO A 135 12.98 5.69 -23.20
CA PRO A 135 13.89 6.81 -22.94
C PRO A 135 14.20 7.70 -24.15
N ALA A 136 14.30 7.10 -25.34
CA ALA A 136 14.60 7.81 -26.58
C ALA A 136 13.44 8.69 -27.09
N GLU A 137 12.20 8.42 -26.67
CA GLU A 137 10.99 9.14 -27.10
C GLU A 137 10.68 10.33 -26.18
N VAL A 138 11.23 10.35 -24.97
CA VAL A 138 10.85 11.28 -23.89
C VAL A 138 10.99 12.74 -24.31
N ALA A 139 12.09 13.11 -24.96
CA ALA A 139 12.31 14.49 -25.40
C ALA A 139 11.23 14.97 -26.39
N GLY A 140 10.89 14.15 -27.38
CA GLY A 140 9.86 14.48 -28.37
C GLY A 140 8.45 14.52 -27.77
N VAL A 141 8.14 13.61 -26.84
CA VAL A 141 6.86 13.62 -26.11
C VAL A 141 6.75 14.85 -25.21
N HIS A 142 7.83 15.21 -24.52
CA HIS A 142 7.88 16.38 -23.64
C HIS A 142 7.67 17.68 -24.42
N GLU A 143 8.30 17.81 -25.60
CA GLU A 143 8.08 18.95 -26.50
C GLU A 143 6.62 19.07 -26.93
N ARG A 144 6.01 17.96 -27.37
CA ARG A 144 4.59 17.91 -27.75
C ARG A 144 3.67 18.31 -26.61
N LEU A 145 3.89 17.77 -25.41
CA LEU A 145 3.11 18.14 -24.22
C LEU A 145 3.20 19.64 -23.91
N ARG A 146 4.40 20.23 -23.99
CA ARG A 146 4.59 21.67 -23.75
C ARG A 146 3.96 22.58 -24.81
N ALA A 147 3.70 22.05 -26.00
CA ALA A 147 3.03 22.77 -27.08
C ALA A 147 1.49 22.70 -26.98
N CYS A 148 0.93 21.86 -26.11
CA CYS A 148 -0.52 21.72 -25.93
C CYS A 148 -1.06 22.84 -25.03
N GLU A 149 -2.05 23.60 -25.51
CA GLU A 149 -2.72 24.63 -24.69
C GLU A 149 -3.51 24.03 -23.51
N SER A 150 -3.94 22.77 -23.64
CA SER A 150 -4.63 21.98 -22.63
C SER A 150 -3.70 21.42 -21.54
N VAL A 151 -2.38 21.68 -21.62
CA VAL A 151 -1.38 21.16 -20.66
C VAL A 151 -0.79 22.31 -19.85
N GLY A 152 -0.80 22.14 -18.53
CA GLY A 152 -0.16 23.04 -17.57
C GLY A 152 1.29 22.67 -17.33
N ASP A 153 1.66 22.38 -16.08
CA ASP A 153 3.00 21.92 -15.75
C ASP A 153 3.27 20.53 -16.36
N VAL A 154 4.46 20.36 -16.96
CA VAL A 154 4.97 19.05 -17.39
C VAL A 154 6.05 18.60 -16.42
N ARG A 155 5.75 17.54 -15.65
CA ARG A 155 6.65 16.87 -14.71
C ARG A 155 7.17 15.57 -15.32
N LEU A 156 8.31 15.08 -14.85
CA LEU A 156 8.96 13.87 -15.34
C LEU A 156 8.90 12.78 -14.25
N MET A 157 8.45 11.59 -14.60
CA MET A 157 8.16 10.55 -13.63
C MET A 157 8.68 9.18 -14.08
N THR A 158 9.11 8.35 -13.12
CA THR A 158 9.27 6.90 -13.34
C THR A 158 8.86 6.10 -12.12
N HIS A 159 9.01 4.77 -12.17
CA HIS A 159 8.80 3.90 -11.03
C HIS A 159 9.91 2.84 -10.92
N LEU A 160 10.46 2.70 -9.72
CA LEU A 160 11.53 1.75 -9.43
C LEU A 160 10.98 0.33 -9.28
N ALA A 161 11.59 -0.63 -9.98
CA ALA A 161 11.15 -2.02 -10.05
C ALA A 161 11.74 -2.89 -8.93
N ARG A 162 12.98 -2.60 -8.50
CA ARG A 162 13.74 -3.43 -7.53
C ARG A 162 14.36 -2.62 -6.39
N ALA A 163 13.75 -1.50 -6.03
CA ALA A 163 14.25 -0.65 -4.95
C ALA A 163 14.11 -1.28 -3.55
N ASP A 164 13.29 -2.32 -3.41
CA ASP A 164 13.10 -3.15 -2.23
C ASP A 164 14.32 -4.02 -1.89
N ASP A 165 15.17 -4.31 -2.88
CA ASP A 165 16.46 -4.97 -2.71
C ASP A 165 17.58 -3.93 -2.80
N ARG A 166 18.07 -3.44 -1.64
CA ARG A 166 19.14 -2.43 -1.58
C ARG A 166 20.51 -2.94 -2.02
N GLY A 167 20.65 -4.25 -2.27
CA GLY A 167 21.85 -4.83 -2.88
C GLY A 167 21.77 -4.91 -4.40
N CYS A 168 20.62 -4.62 -5.00
CA CYS A 168 20.40 -4.80 -6.43
C CYS A 168 20.90 -3.60 -7.25
N GLU A 169 21.81 -3.85 -8.19
CA GLU A 169 22.33 -2.85 -9.14
C GLU A 169 21.27 -2.33 -10.13
N TYR A 170 20.10 -2.98 -10.21
CA TYR A 170 19.04 -2.62 -11.15
C TYR A 170 18.44 -1.24 -10.86
N THR A 171 18.36 -0.84 -9.59
CA THR A 171 17.89 0.50 -9.22
C THR A 171 18.86 1.57 -9.73
N ASP A 172 20.17 1.35 -9.64
CA ASP A 172 21.18 2.24 -10.23
C ASP A 172 21.09 2.30 -11.76
N PHE A 173 20.76 1.18 -12.41
CA PHE A 173 20.45 1.19 -13.84
C PHE A 173 19.28 2.11 -14.17
N GLN A 174 18.15 1.98 -13.45
CA GLN A 174 16.98 2.85 -13.66
C GLN A 174 17.29 4.33 -13.40
N ILE A 175 18.13 4.63 -12.39
CA ILE A 175 18.59 6.00 -12.10
C ILE A 175 19.35 6.57 -13.30
N ARG A 176 20.37 5.85 -13.82
CA ARG A 176 21.15 6.31 -14.99
C ARG A 176 20.29 6.49 -16.24
N THR A 177 19.32 5.60 -16.43
CA THR A 177 18.34 5.71 -17.53
C THR A 177 17.53 7.00 -17.42
N MET A 178 17.06 7.34 -16.21
CA MET A 178 16.33 8.60 -15.97
C MET A 178 17.21 9.84 -16.14
N GLU A 179 18.41 9.84 -15.57
CA GLU A 179 19.38 10.94 -15.72
C GLU A 179 19.65 11.24 -17.20
N THR A 180 19.75 10.20 -18.03
CA THR A 180 19.95 10.33 -19.48
C THR A 180 18.69 10.79 -20.21
N ALA A 181 17.53 10.17 -19.94
CA ALA A 181 16.27 10.47 -20.62
C ALA A 181 15.76 11.90 -20.35
N CYS A 182 16.05 12.42 -19.16
CA CYS A 182 15.60 13.73 -18.70
C CYS A 182 16.65 14.83 -18.87
N ALA A 183 17.83 14.53 -19.42
CA ALA A 183 18.92 15.48 -19.57
C ALA A 183 18.49 16.71 -20.40
N GLY A 184 18.55 17.90 -19.79
CA GLY A 184 18.19 19.16 -20.44
C GLY A 184 16.69 19.43 -20.56
N LEU A 185 15.82 18.52 -20.11
CA LEU A 185 14.38 18.73 -20.10
C LEU A 185 13.97 19.51 -18.83
N PRO A 186 13.24 20.64 -18.97
CA PRO A 186 12.69 21.35 -17.81
C PRO A 186 11.49 20.61 -17.22
N GLY A 187 11.36 20.66 -15.89
CA GLY A 187 10.22 20.09 -15.17
C GLY A 187 10.65 19.42 -13.87
N GLU A 188 9.77 19.45 -12.87
CA GLU A 188 9.98 18.74 -11.61
C GLU A 188 9.96 17.22 -11.84
N GLN A 189 10.73 16.48 -11.06
CA GLN A 189 10.93 15.05 -11.23
C GLN A 189 10.45 14.22 -10.04
N CYS A 190 9.97 13.01 -10.32
CA CYS A 190 9.44 12.12 -9.31
C CYS A 190 9.74 10.63 -9.59
N TRP A 191 10.67 10.06 -8.84
CA TRP A 191 11.16 8.69 -9.10
C TRP A 191 10.82 7.72 -7.95
N ALA A 192 11.08 8.14 -6.72
CA ALA A 192 10.96 7.31 -5.51
C ALA A 192 9.51 6.86 -5.21
N ASN A 193 9.34 5.55 -5.10
CA ASN A 193 8.27 4.92 -4.32
C ASN A 193 8.73 4.77 -2.85
N SER A 194 7.95 4.08 -1.98
CA SER A 194 8.35 3.87 -0.58
C SER A 194 9.77 3.36 -0.39
N ALA A 195 10.20 2.38 -1.21
CA ALA A 195 11.55 1.82 -1.12
C ALA A 195 12.60 2.85 -1.56
N GLY A 196 12.33 3.59 -2.64
CA GLY A 196 13.16 4.71 -3.08
C GLY A 196 13.31 5.79 -2.01
N THR A 197 12.20 6.20 -1.38
CA THR A 197 12.19 7.19 -0.29
C THR A 197 13.06 6.75 0.87
N LEU A 198 12.94 5.49 1.32
CA LEU A 198 13.64 4.99 2.50
C LEU A 198 15.09 4.58 2.24
N GLY A 199 15.41 4.10 1.03
CA GLY A 199 16.68 3.40 0.77
C GLY A 199 17.58 4.06 -0.25
N TRP A 200 17.07 5.02 -1.04
CA TRP A 200 17.76 5.53 -2.23
C TRP A 200 17.70 7.06 -2.33
N PRO A 201 18.54 7.80 -1.57
CA PRO A 201 18.51 9.27 -1.55
C PRO A 201 18.63 9.95 -2.91
N ARG A 202 19.37 9.35 -3.85
CA ARG A 202 19.50 9.83 -5.24
C ARG A 202 18.18 9.85 -6.03
N THR A 203 17.12 9.20 -5.52
CA THR A 203 15.83 9.08 -6.20
C THR A 203 14.75 10.04 -5.67
N HIS A 204 15.06 10.86 -4.66
CA HIS A 204 14.09 11.74 -4.02
C HIS A 204 13.63 12.87 -4.95
N ALA A 205 14.56 13.42 -5.73
CA ALA A 205 14.31 14.50 -6.69
C ALA A 205 13.41 15.61 -6.09
N ASP A 206 12.40 16.07 -6.83
CA ASP A 206 11.49 17.13 -6.38
C ASP A 206 10.26 16.57 -5.63
N TRP A 207 9.86 15.33 -5.95
CA TRP A 207 8.71 14.66 -5.36
C TRP A 207 9.01 13.20 -5.03
N VAL A 208 8.52 12.74 -3.87
CA VAL A 208 8.49 11.32 -3.49
C VAL A 208 7.05 10.81 -3.40
N ARG A 209 6.84 9.51 -3.65
CA ARG A 209 5.50 8.88 -3.65
C ARG A 209 5.41 7.70 -2.68
N PRO A 210 5.46 7.95 -1.37
CA PRO A 210 5.30 6.88 -0.39
C PRO A 210 3.90 6.27 -0.48
N GLY A 211 3.86 4.94 -0.57
CA GLY A 211 2.66 4.12 -0.50
C GLY A 211 2.73 3.25 0.73
N ILE A 212 3.22 2.00 0.59
CA ILE A 212 3.23 1.01 1.69
C ILE A 212 3.83 1.50 3.01
N MET A 213 4.85 2.37 2.96
CA MET A 213 5.49 2.86 4.18
C MET A 213 4.55 3.73 5.01
N LEU A 214 3.60 4.43 4.38
CA LEU A 214 2.59 5.22 5.09
C LEU A 214 1.71 4.32 5.97
N TYR A 215 1.53 3.07 5.57
CA TYR A 215 0.70 2.08 6.26
C TYR A 215 1.49 1.24 7.28
N GLY A 216 2.76 1.56 7.49
CA GLY A 216 3.55 0.94 8.55
C GLY A 216 4.24 -0.36 8.19
N ALA A 217 4.30 -0.72 6.91
CA ALA A 217 5.00 -1.90 6.44
C ALA A 217 6.26 -1.53 5.64
N SER A 218 7.35 -2.23 5.95
CA SER A 218 8.62 -2.11 5.24
C SER A 218 8.46 -2.57 3.79
N PRO A 219 8.99 -1.83 2.81
CA PRO A 219 9.02 -2.29 1.44
C PRO A 219 10.21 -3.23 1.17
N PHE A 220 11.17 -3.39 2.09
CA PHE A 220 12.42 -4.10 1.83
C PHE A 220 12.31 -5.61 2.02
N CYS A 221 13.00 -6.37 1.15
CA CYS A 221 13.07 -7.83 1.17
C CYS A 221 14.48 -8.37 1.50
N ASP A 222 15.42 -7.48 1.85
CA ASP A 222 16.85 -7.80 1.99
C ASP A 222 17.29 -8.25 3.39
N GLY A 223 16.35 -8.44 4.31
CA GLY A 223 16.61 -8.93 5.68
C GLY A 223 17.39 -7.97 6.59
N ARG A 224 17.67 -6.72 6.15
CA ARG A 224 18.32 -5.72 6.99
C ARG A 224 17.29 -5.08 7.95
N GLU A 225 17.78 -4.20 8.82
CA GLU A 225 16.95 -3.49 9.81
C GLU A 225 15.76 -2.78 9.13
N ARG A 226 14.60 -2.92 9.76
CA ARG A 226 13.35 -2.33 9.29
C ARG A 226 13.34 -0.84 9.66
N PRO A 227 12.82 0.02 8.77
CA PRO A 227 12.64 1.44 9.09
C PRO A 227 11.71 1.62 10.31
N PRO A 228 11.81 2.75 11.03
CA PRO A 228 11.03 3.03 12.25
C PRO A 228 9.57 3.41 11.92
N LEU A 229 8.89 2.54 11.18
CA LEU A 229 7.48 2.69 10.80
C LEU A 229 6.57 2.07 11.86
N ARG A 230 5.40 2.67 12.04
CA ARG A 230 4.36 2.18 12.96
C ARG A 230 3.24 1.51 12.16
N PRO A 231 2.80 0.28 12.49
CA PRO A 231 1.73 -0.40 11.78
C PRO A 231 0.43 0.41 11.86
N ALA A 232 -0.13 0.79 10.72
CA ALA A 232 -1.36 1.59 10.69
C ALA A 232 -2.63 0.75 10.84
N MET A 233 -2.59 -0.55 10.50
CA MET A 233 -3.69 -1.48 10.70
C MET A 233 -3.33 -2.56 11.71
N THR A 234 -4.23 -2.79 12.67
CA THR A 234 -4.24 -4.01 13.48
C THR A 234 -5.46 -4.84 13.14
N LEU A 235 -5.23 -5.99 12.52
CA LEU A 235 -6.27 -7.00 12.29
C LEU A 235 -6.27 -7.97 13.46
N GLU A 236 -7.42 -8.07 14.13
CA GLU A 236 -7.60 -8.90 15.30
C GLU A 236 -8.90 -9.70 15.25
N SER A 237 -8.94 -10.76 16.04
CA SER A 237 -10.11 -11.61 16.26
C SER A 237 -10.04 -12.19 17.68
N ARG A 238 -10.76 -13.29 17.94
CA ARG A 238 -10.81 -13.92 19.26
C ARG A 238 -10.76 -15.44 19.18
N LEU A 239 -10.25 -16.06 20.23
CA LEU A 239 -10.41 -17.50 20.45
C LEU A 239 -11.90 -17.81 20.68
N VAL A 240 -12.45 -18.76 19.93
CA VAL A 240 -13.86 -19.19 20.05
C VAL A 240 -14.00 -20.61 20.60
N ALA A 241 -12.95 -21.42 20.50
CA ALA A 241 -12.91 -22.75 21.10
C ALA A 241 -11.49 -23.12 21.48
N ILE A 242 -11.36 -23.95 22.50
CA ILE A 242 -10.12 -24.59 22.90
C ILE A 242 -10.43 -26.08 23.10
N SER A 243 -9.58 -26.96 22.58
CA SER A 243 -9.71 -28.40 22.75
C SER A 243 -8.36 -29.04 22.99
N GLN A 244 -8.33 -30.07 23.83
CA GLN A 244 -7.17 -30.95 23.92
C GLN A 244 -7.17 -31.93 22.74
N ARG A 245 -6.00 -32.12 22.13
CA ARG A 245 -5.77 -33.05 21.03
C ARG A 245 -4.70 -34.03 21.42
N GLN A 246 -4.87 -35.28 21.01
CA GLN A 246 -3.92 -36.34 21.29
C GLN A 246 -2.78 -36.33 20.28
N ARG A 247 -1.63 -36.89 20.66
CA ARG A 247 -0.55 -37.17 19.71
C ARG A 247 -1.09 -37.96 18.51
N GLY A 248 -0.82 -37.47 17.31
CA GLY A 248 -1.25 -38.07 16.05
C GLY A 248 -2.59 -37.53 15.51
N ASP A 249 -3.35 -36.77 16.28
CA ASP A 249 -4.57 -36.10 15.78
C ASP A 249 -4.23 -35.18 14.60
N LEU A 250 -5.04 -35.25 13.54
CA LEU A 250 -4.89 -34.42 12.36
C LEU A 250 -5.74 -33.15 12.46
N ILE A 251 -5.15 -31.99 12.13
CA ILE A 251 -5.83 -30.69 12.26
C ILE A 251 -6.28 -30.16 10.89
N GLY A 252 -7.59 -29.85 10.81
CA GLY A 252 -8.20 -29.12 9.70
C GLY A 252 -8.26 -29.90 8.37
N TYR A 253 -8.60 -29.19 7.30
CA TYR A 253 -8.76 -29.79 5.98
C TYR A 253 -7.47 -30.44 5.46
N GLY A 254 -7.59 -31.67 4.98
CA GLY A 254 -6.47 -32.44 4.44
C GLY A 254 -5.47 -32.93 5.47
N GLY A 255 -5.70 -32.67 6.77
CA GLY A 255 -4.86 -33.19 7.85
C GLY A 255 -3.38 -32.87 7.71
N THR A 256 -3.03 -31.67 7.21
CA THR A 256 -1.63 -31.32 6.89
C THR A 256 -0.75 -31.13 8.11
N TYR A 257 -1.33 -31.15 9.30
CA TYR A 257 -0.60 -31.11 10.56
C TYR A 257 -1.10 -32.24 11.47
N ALA A 258 -0.16 -33.08 11.90
CA ALA A 258 -0.38 -34.10 12.92
C ALA A 258 0.18 -33.59 14.25
N CYS A 259 -0.61 -33.64 15.32
CA CYS A 259 -0.17 -33.23 16.66
C CYS A 259 1.06 -34.05 17.09
N PRO A 260 2.21 -33.41 17.38
CA PRO A 260 3.44 -34.13 17.73
C PRO A 260 3.39 -34.76 19.13
N GLU A 261 2.53 -34.23 20.00
CA GLU A 261 2.27 -34.65 21.37
C GLU A 261 0.83 -34.27 21.74
N ASP A 262 0.41 -34.66 22.93
CA ASP A 262 -0.86 -34.19 23.48
C ASP A 262 -0.77 -32.67 23.71
N MET A 263 -1.67 -31.91 23.07
CA MET A 263 -1.54 -30.45 23.04
C MET A 263 -2.90 -29.73 22.99
N PRO A 264 -2.99 -28.53 23.61
CA PRO A 264 -4.14 -27.66 23.44
C PRO A 264 -4.11 -26.99 22.06
N VAL A 265 -5.25 -27.02 21.36
CA VAL A 265 -5.46 -26.33 20.09
C VAL A 265 -6.61 -25.33 20.26
N GLY A 266 -6.34 -24.08 19.88
CA GLY A 266 -7.32 -23.01 19.84
C GLY A 266 -7.92 -22.84 18.45
N VAL A 267 -9.16 -22.38 18.37
CA VAL A 267 -9.83 -21.98 17.12
C VAL A 267 -10.09 -20.48 17.18
N VAL A 268 -9.70 -19.75 16.15
CA VAL A 268 -9.89 -18.29 16.02
C VAL A 268 -10.93 -18.00 14.95
N ALA A 269 -11.82 -17.03 15.19
CA ALA A 269 -12.97 -16.69 14.33
C ALA A 269 -12.63 -15.89 13.06
N ILE A 270 -11.52 -16.21 12.40
CA ILE A 270 -11.09 -15.57 11.15
C ILE A 270 -10.66 -16.62 10.13
N GLY A 271 -10.92 -16.37 8.86
CA GLY A 271 -10.44 -17.21 7.76
C GLY A 271 -10.31 -16.45 6.44
N TYR A 272 -10.16 -17.18 5.34
CA TYR A 272 -9.97 -16.56 4.03
C TYR A 272 -11.19 -15.80 3.50
N GLY A 273 -12.39 -16.07 4.02
CA GLY A 273 -13.57 -15.25 3.72
C GLY A 273 -13.48 -13.83 4.28
N ASP A 274 -12.68 -13.63 5.33
CA ASP A 274 -12.42 -12.33 5.95
C ASP A 274 -11.21 -11.62 5.31
N GLY A 275 -10.46 -12.31 4.44
CA GLY A 275 -9.24 -11.81 3.81
C GLY A 275 -7.93 -12.39 4.36
N TYR A 276 -8.00 -13.25 5.38
CA TYR A 276 -6.79 -13.90 5.90
C TYR A 276 -6.22 -14.89 4.87
N PRO A 277 -4.91 -14.88 4.56
CA PRO A 277 -4.37 -15.63 3.44
C PRO A 277 -4.56 -17.13 3.63
N ARG A 278 -5.25 -17.78 2.69
CA ARG A 278 -5.44 -19.25 2.71
C ARG A 278 -4.10 -20.00 2.70
N HIS A 279 -3.08 -19.37 2.12
CA HIS A 279 -1.74 -19.94 1.95
C HIS A 279 -0.83 -19.74 3.17
N ALA A 280 -1.27 -19.04 4.23
CA ALA A 280 -0.53 -19.00 5.49
C ALA A 280 -0.39 -20.43 6.04
N GLY A 281 0.84 -20.93 6.02
CA GLY A 281 1.17 -22.30 6.41
C GLY A 281 1.16 -22.52 7.93
N THR A 282 1.34 -23.79 8.33
CA THR A 282 1.70 -24.13 9.71
C THR A 282 2.95 -23.34 10.13
N GLY A 283 2.95 -22.81 11.35
CA GLY A 283 4.03 -21.99 11.87
C GLY A 283 3.85 -20.49 11.64
N THR A 284 2.85 -20.07 10.85
CA THR A 284 2.52 -18.64 10.69
C THR A 284 2.23 -18.05 12.08
N PRO A 285 2.88 -16.93 12.46
CA PRO A 285 2.75 -16.36 13.80
C PRO A 285 1.39 -15.68 14.02
N VAL A 286 0.92 -15.71 15.26
CA VAL A 286 -0.16 -14.85 15.80
C VAL A 286 0.21 -14.41 17.21
N LEU A 287 -0.42 -13.36 17.74
CA LEU A 287 -0.32 -13.01 19.16
C LEU A 287 -1.64 -13.29 19.88
N ILE A 288 -1.57 -14.01 21.00
CA ILE A 288 -2.72 -14.26 21.88
C ILE A 288 -2.42 -13.56 23.20
N ASN A 289 -3.19 -12.51 23.52
CA ASN A 289 -2.92 -11.63 24.68
C ASN A 289 -1.44 -11.14 24.72
N GLY A 290 -0.87 -10.82 23.55
CA GLY A 290 0.52 -10.38 23.40
C GLY A 290 1.58 -11.49 23.40
N GLN A 291 1.20 -12.75 23.65
CA GLN A 291 2.13 -13.89 23.61
C GLN A 291 2.13 -14.54 22.22
N ARG A 292 3.31 -14.86 21.70
CA ARG A 292 3.46 -15.49 20.38
C ARG A 292 2.96 -16.95 20.41
N ALA A 293 2.01 -17.22 19.53
CA ALA A 293 1.55 -18.56 19.15
C ALA A 293 1.72 -18.74 17.63
N GLN A 294 1.29 -19.87 17.10
CA GLN A 294 1.42 -20.17 15.67
C GLN A 294 0.23 -20.95 15.14
N LEU A 295 -0.05 -20.79 13.85
CA LEU A 295 -1.04 -21.59 13.14
C LEU A 295 -0.63 -23.07 13.07
N VAL A 296 -1.63 -23.95 13.14
CA VAL A 296 -1.50 -25.39 12.90
C VAL A 296 -2.59 -25.88 11.96
N GLY A 297 -2.20 -26.52 10.86
CA GLY A 297 -3.14 -26.96 9.83
C GLY A 297 -3.53 -25.83 8.86
N ARG A 298 -4.46 -26.12 7.95
CA ARG A 298 -4.87 -25.16 6.90
C ARG A 298 -5.85 -24.12 7.41
N VAL A 299 -5.71 -22.90 6.91
CA VAL A 299 -6.71 -21.83 7.01
C VAL A 299 -8.01 -22.27 6.31
N SER A 300 -9.14 -22.18 7.01
CA SER A 300 -10.49 -22.44 6.48
C SER A 300 -11.21 -21.13 6.12
N MET A 301 -12.44 -21.21 5.62
CA MET A 301 -13.18 -20.02 5.19
C MET A 301 -13.37 -19.01 6.30
N ASP A 302 -13.72 -19.48 7.50
CA ASP A 302 -14.14 -18.62 8.61
C ASP A 302 -13.33 -18.86 9.89
N MET A 303 -12.41 -19.82 9.88
CA MET A 303 -11.66 -20.24 11.07
C MET A 303 -10.21 -20.64 10.75
N ILE A 304 -9.34 -20.39 11.72
CA ILE A 304 -7.97 -20.91 11.77
C ILE A 304 -7.76 -21.64 13.10
N CYS A 305 -6.83 -22.60 13.11
CA CYS A 305 -6.41 -23.32 14.30
C CYS A 305 -5.01 -22.86 14.73
N VAL A 306 -4.79 -22.74 16.04
CA VAL A 306 -3.54 -22.25 16.64
C VAL A 306 -3.05 -23.17 17.75
N ASP A 307 -1.73 -23.34 17.85
CA ASP A 307 -1.06 -24.07 18.91
C ASP A 307 -1.00 -23.24 20.19
N LEU A 308 -1.59 -23.73 21.28
CA LEU A 308 -1.65 -23.03 22.56
C LEU A 308 -0.61 -23.52 23.58
N ARG A 309 0.31 -24.43 23.23
CA ARG A 309 1.32 -24.96 24.18
C ARG A 309 2.18 -23.85 24.80
N ARG A 310 2.44 -22.77 24.05
CA ARG A 310 3.23 -21.61 24.50
C ARG A 310 2.39 -20.53 25.18
N VAL A 311 1.08 -20.72 25.29
CA VAL A 311 0.13 -19.76 25.88
C VAL A 311 -0.80 -20.50 26.87
N PRO A 312 -0.27 -21.01 27.99
CA PRO A 312 -1.02 -21.90 28.90
C PRO A 312 -2.22 -21.21 29.58
N GLY A 313 -2.23 -19.88 29.64
CA GLY A 313 -3.34 -19.09 30.20
C GLY A 313 -4.42 -18.73 29.17
N ALA A 314 -4.35 -19.23 27.94
CA ALA A 314 -5.32 -18.90 26.90
C ALA A 314 -6.73 -19.40 27.27
N ALA A 315 -7.71 -18.52 27.08
CA ALA A 315 -9.12 -18.76 27.33
C ALA A 315 -9.97 -18.39 26.11
N VAL A 316 -11.16 -19.00 26.01
CA VAL A 316 -12.15 -18.60 25.01
C VAL A 316 -12.53 -17.14 25.25
N GLY A 317 -12.53 -16.34 24.19
CA GLY A 317 -12.77 -14.90 24.20
C GLY A 317 -11.51 -14.04 24.17
N ASP A 318 -10.33 -14.63 24.40
CA ASP A 318 -9.06 -13.91 24.35
C ASP A 318 -8.79 -13.28 22.99
N ARG A 319 -8.15 -12.11 23.03
CA ARG A 319 -7.78 -11.34 21.85
C ARG A 319 -6.66 -12.05 21.09
N VAL A 320 -6.84 -12.18 19.78
CA VAL A 320 -5.83 -12.71 18.86
C VAL A 320 -5.49 -11.62 17.84
N VAL A 321 -4.23 -11.18 17.80
CA VAL A 321 -3.71 -10.29 16.76
C VAL A 321 -3.15 -11.13 15.63
N LEU A 322 -3.65 -10.88 14.42
CA LEU A 322 -3.25 -11.56 13.20
C LEU A 322 -2.10 -10.83 12.52
N TRP A 323 -2.15 -9.50 12.51
CA TRP A 323 -1.04 -8.60 12.22
C TRP A 323 -1.35 -7.20 12.77
N GLY A 324 -0.33 -6.37 12.90
CA GLY A 324 -0.41 -5.00 13.40
C GLY A 324 0.49 -4.77 14.60
N GLU A 325 -0.06 -4.16 15.66
CA GLU A 325 0.68 -3.89 16.89
C GLU A 325 1.29 -5.17 17.48
N GLY A 326 2.62 -5.19 17.60
CA GLY A 326 3.40 -6.31 18.13
C GLY A 326 3.68 -7.46 17.13
N LEU A 327 2.98 -7.52 15.99
CA LEU A 327 3.18 -8.55 14.97
C LEU A 327 3.16 -7.94 13.56
N PRO A 328 4.34 -7.71 12.95
CA PRO A 328 4.41 -7.10 11.63
C PRO A 328 3.75 -7.94 10.54
N ALA A 329 2.98 -7.30 9.66
CA ALA A 329 2.28 -7.98 8.57
C ALA A 329 3.22 -8.66 7.56
N GLU A 330 4.44 -8.14 7.42
CA GLU A 330 5.47 -8.72 6.57
C GLU A 330 5.87 -10.13 7.06
N GLU A 331 5.94 -10.34 8.37
CA GLU A 331 6.25 -11.67 8.93
C GLU A 331 5.15 -12.68 8.55
N VAL A 332 3.88 -12.27 8.59
CA VAL A 332 2.76 -13.11 8.16
C VAL A 332 2.77 -13.34 6.65
N ALA A 333 3.12 -12.31 5.88
CA ALA A 333 3.18 -12.38 4.42
C ALA A 333 4.26 -13.35 3.94
N ASP A 334 5.42 -13.38 4.59
CA ASP A 334 6.51 -14.32 4.31
C ASP A 334 6.04 -15.78 4.46
N HIS A 335 5.29 -16.07 5.52
CA HIS A 335 4.70 -17.40 5.76
C HIS A 335 3.58 -17.78 4.76
N ALA A 336 3.00 -16.80 4.07
CA ALA A 336 2.00 -16.99 3.03
C ALA A 336 2.59 -16.94 1.60
N GLY A 337 3.90 -16.68 1.46
CA GLY A 337 4.56 -16.54 0.16
C GLY A 337 4.12 -15.30 -0.61
N THR A 338 3.83 -14.20 0.09
CA THR A 338 3.37 -12.94 -0.50
C THR A 338 3.97 -11.72 0.22
N ILE A 339 3.41 -10.53 -0.01
CA ILE A 339 3.82 -9.25 0.55
C ILE A 339 2.69 -8.60 1.35
N ALA A 340 3.04 -7.74 2.32
CA ALA A 340 2.06 -7.04 3.16
C ALA A 340 1.01 -6.24 2.36
N TYR A 341 1.37 -5.76 1.16
CA TYR A 341 0.46 -5.08 0.24
C TYR A 341 -0.78 -5.93 -0.07
N GLU A 342 -0.59 -7.23 -0.35
CA GLU A 342 -1.70 -8.12 -0.65
C GLU A 342 -2.56 -8.35 0.60
N LEU A 343 -1.92 -8.60 1.75
CA LEU A 343 -2.65 -8.83 3.00
C LEU A 343 -3.60 -7.68 3.35
N PHE A 344 -3.13 -6.44 3.21
CA PHE A 344 -3.95 -5.26 3.52
C PHE A 344 -5.09 -5.07 2.51
N CYS A 345 -4.81 -5.20 1.21
CA CYS A 345 -5.82 -5.00 0.17
C CYS A 345 -6.89 -6.10 0.11
N GLN A 346 -6.64 -7.27 0.70
CA GLN A 346 -7.55 -8.42 0.66
C GLN A 346 -8.50 -8.52 1.87
N VAL A 347 -8.38 -7.64 2.87
CA VAL A 347 -9.35 -7.59 3.98
C VAL A 347 -10.73 -7.27 3.42
N THR A 348 -11.68 -8.20 3.60
CA THR A 348 -12.98 -8.11 2.94
C THR A 348 -13.98 -7.27 3.73
N ALA A 349 -15.08 -6.89 3.08
CA ALA A 349 -16.18 -6.16 3.73
C ALA A 349 -16.89 -6.94 4.87
N ARG A 350 -16.57 -8.23 5.08
CA ARG A 350 -17.03 -8.97 6.26
C ARG A 350 -16.39 -8.47 7.55
N VAL A 351 -15.19 -7.90 7.47
CA VAL A 351 -14.47 -7.36 8.62
C VAL A 351 -14.94 -5.93 8.87
N PRO A 352 -15.50 -5.63 10.05
CA PRO A 352 -15.77 -4.25 10.44
C PRO A 352 -14.46 -3.48 10.63
N PHE A 353 -14.47 -2.20 10.26
CA PHE A 353 -13.34 -1.30 10.47
C PHE A 353 -13.64 -0.33 11.60
N GLN A 354 -12.68 -0.17 12.52
CA GLN A 354 -12.67 0.90 13.51
C GLN A 354 -11.55 1.88 13.15
N TYR A 355 -11.86 3.17 13.18
CA TYR A 355 -10.88 4.22 12.93
C TYR A 355 -10.62 5.00 14.21
N ARG A 356 -9.35 5.22 14.54
CA ARG A 356 -8.92 5.99 15.71
C ARG A 356 -8.06 7.17 15.27
N ASP A 357 -8.17 8.27 16.01
CA ASP A 357 -7.35 9.48 15.84
C ASP A 357 -7.33 10.04 14.41
N LEU A 358 -8.46 9.93 13.72
CA LEU A 358 -8.70 10.64 12.47
C LEU A 358 -9.15 12.06 12.81
N GLU A 359 -8.37 13.05 12.39
CA GLU A 359 -8.82 14.44 12.49
C GLU A 359 -10.05 14.66 11.59
N SER A 360 -11.01 15.45 12.06
CA SER A 360 -12.06 15.97 11.19
C SER A 360 -11.47 17.05 10.29
N HIS A 361 -11.59 16.88 8.96
CA HIS A 361 -11.43 18.01 8.05
C HIS A 361 -12.56 18.98 8.38
N GLY A 362 -12.22 20.14 8.95
CA GLY A 362 -13.20 21.17 9.28
C GLY A 362 -14.01 21.52 8.04
N GLN A 363 -15.34 21.52 8.18
CA GLN A 363 -16.21 22.22 7.25
C GLN A 363 -16.05 23.71 7.54
N GLY A 364 -15.09 24.34 6.86
CA GLY A 364 -14.94 25.79 6.78
C GLY A 364 -15.58 26.31 5.50
#